data_AF-A0A1Q9LQD2-F1
#
_entry.id   AF-A0A1Q9LQD2-F1
#
_cell.length_a   1.000
_cell.length_b   1.000
_cell.length_c   1.000
_cell.angle_alpha   90.00
_cell.angle_beta   90.00
_cell.angle_gamma   90.00
#
_symmetry.space_group_name_H-M   'P 1'
#
loop_
_entity.id
_entity.type
_entity.pdbx_description
1 polymer ?
#
loop_
_entity_poly.entity_id
_entity_poly.type
_entity_poly.pdbx_seq_one_letter_code
_entity_poly.pdbx_strand_id
1 'polypeptide(L)'
;MQPAPAVVAALLLLLSACGSAPDDARATAAPADPAAPSVSAPAPTQPGPVHELTAAPDPCTLLTPAQLAPVLGTTPAEPTPQTGDGQRACAWGDGEFHGVQLSMTEEGPAQGRAVDVGGRPGVVEQQDEYMCQVQVHTGGLAVSTRAIASGGAELCRHAATELDAALDTAGW
;
A
#
# COMPACT_ATOMS: atom_id res chain seq x y z
N MET A 1 23.67 9.36 44.05
CA MET A 1 22.84 10.18 44.94
C MET A 1 21.40 10.15 44.41
N GLN A 2 20.51 9.45 45.11
CA GLN A 2 19.04 9.65 45.05
C GLN A 2 18.65 10.26 46.42
N PRO A 3 17.58 11.08 46.51
CA PRO A 3 16.21 10.55 46.68
C PRO A 3 15.07 11.32 45.96
N ALA A 4 13.90 10.64 45.92
CA ALA A 4 12.55 10.99 45.41
C ALA A 4 11.86 12.14 46.23
N PRO A 5 10.58 12.60 46.02
CA PRO A 5 9.35 11.79 45.84
C PRO A 5 8.13 12.36 45.02
N ALA A 6 7.28 11.39 44.62
CA ALA A 6 5.80 11.30 44.45
C ALA A 6 4.85 12.51 44.52
N VAL A 7 3.78 12.50 43.68
CA VAL A 7 2.35 12.72 44.06
C VAL A 7 1.41 11.92 43.13
N VAL A 8 0.35 11.39 43.75
CA VAL A 8 -0.73 10.50 43.30
C VAL A 8 -2.02 11.27 42.99
N ALA A 9 -2.81 10.87 41.98
CA ALA A 9 -4.29 10.94 41.92
C ALA A 9 -4.75 10.27 40.60
N ALA A 10 -5.44 9.12 40.54
CA ALA A 10 -6.74 8.71 41.09
C ALA A 10 -7.97 9.20 40.29
N LEU A 11 -8.67 8.21 39.70
CA LEU A 11 -10.08 8.15 39.28
C LEU A 11 -10.59 9.02 38.10
N LEU A 12 -11.20 8.35 37.11
CA LEU A 12 -12.65 8.47 36.87
C LEU A 12 -13.18 7.29 36.02
N LEU A 13 -14.12 6.56 36.63
CA LEU A 13 -14.99 5.55 36.06
C LEU A 13 -16.09 6.20 35.22
N LEU A 14 -16.38 5.67 34.03
CA LEU A 14 -17.70 5.82 33.40
C LEU A 14 -18.12 4.51 32.72
N LEU A 15 -19.04 3.80 33.39
CA LEU A 15 -19.94 2.80 32.80
C LEU A 15 -21.18 3.52 32.24
N SER A 16 -21.60 3.20 31.00
CA SER A 16 -22.97 3.35 30.46
C SER A 16 -22.91 3.13 28.94
N ALA A 17 -23.76 2.37 28.25
CA ALA A 17 -25.04 1.78 28.58
C ALA A 17 -25.35 0.60 27.65
N CYS A 18 -26.04 -0.39 28.22
CA CYS A 18 -26.76 -1.45 27.55
C CYS A 18 -27.98 -0.85 26.83
N GLY A 19 -28.24 -1.24 25.58
CA GLY A 19 -29.42 -0.85 24.82
C GLY A 19 -30.08 -2.08 24.21
N SER A 20 -30.99 -2.70 24.97
CA SER A 20 -31.94 -3.70 24.48
C SER A 20 -33.31 -3.05 24.36
N ALA A 21 -34.02 -3.30 23.25
CA ALA A 21 -35.46 -3.04 23.14
C ALA A 21 -36.07 -3.95 22.04
N PRO A 22 -37.39 -4.27 22.13
CA PRO A 22 -37.89 -5.64 21.92
C PRO A 22 -38.89 -5.83 20.76
N ASP A 23 -39.18 -7.13 20.53
CA ASP A 23 -40.41 -7.83 20.07
C ASP A 23 -41.64 -6.99 19.66
N ASP A 24 -42.28 -7.35 18.54
CA ASP A 24 -43.59 -8.04 18.60
C ASP A 24 -44.03 -8.64 17.25
N ALA A 25 -44.80 -9.71 17.36
CA ALA A 25 -45.17 -10.66 16.33
C ALA A 25 -46.43 -10.25 15.53
N ARG A 26 -46.57 -10.75 14.28
CA ARG A 26 -47.87 -11.27 13.81
C ARG A 26 -47.76 -12.19 12.59
N ALA A 27 -48.17 -13.43 12.78
CA ALA A 27 -48.45 -14.39 11.71
C ALA A 27 -49.70 -13.97 10.91
N THR A 28 -49.66 -14.13 9.60
CA THR A 28 -50.84 -14.30 8.73
C THR A 28 -50.43 -15.16 7.52
N ALA A 29 -51.24 -16.17 7.21
CA ALA A 29 -50.97 -17.26 6.28
C ALA A 29 -51.16 -16.89 4.79
N ALA A 30 -50.31 -17.52 3.95
CA ALA A 30 -50.38 -18.00 2.55
C ALA A 30 -51.40 -17.38 1.54
N PRO A 31 -51.02 -17.23 0.25
CA PRO A 31 -51.05 -18.40 -0.66
C PRO A 31 -49.93 -18.49 -1.75
N ALA A 32 -49.71 -19.73 -2.17
CA ALA A 32 -49.25 -20.27 -3.47
C ALA A 32 -48.20 -19.56 -4.36
N ASP A 33 -47.17 -20.34 -4.68
CA ASP A 33 -46.26 -20.38 -5.85
C ASP A 33 -46.52 -19.41 -7.03
N PRO A 34 -45.44 -18.84 -7.59
CA PRO A 34 -44.91 -19.49 -8.79
C PRO A 34 -43.37 -19.59 -8.84
N ALA A 35 -42.88 -20.81 -9.11
CA ALA A 35 -41.67 -21.20 -9.84
C ALA A 35 -40.63 -20.08 -10.06
N ALA A 36 -39.64 -20.00 -9.17
CA ALA A 36 -38.44 -19.23 -9.42
C ALA A 36 -37.59 -19.94 -10.50
N PRO A 37 -37.11 -19.25 -11.55
CA PRO A 37 -36.17 -19.83 -12.49
C PRO A 37 -34.88 -20.19 -11.74
N SER A 38 -34.38 -21.39 -11.98
CA SER A 38 -33.02 -21.78 -11.58
C SER A 38 -32.03 -20.82 -12.22
N VAL A 39 -31.57 -19.83 -11.44
CA VAL A 39 -30.41 -19.03 -11.79
C VAL A 39 -29.22 -19.95 -11.59
N SER A 40 -28.70 -20.47 -12.69
CA SER A 40 -27.39 -21.12 -12.74
C SER A 40 -26.40 -20.22 -12.01
N ALA A 41 -25.82 -20.72 -10.92
CA ALA A 41 -24.71 -20.06 -10.27
C ALA A 41 -23.64 -19.76 -11.33
N PRO A 42 -23.08 -18.55 -11.39
CA PRO A 42 -21.96 -18.28 -12.27
C PRO A 42 -20.83 -19.25 -11.93
N ALA A 43 -20.29 -19.91 -12.95
CA ALA A 43 -19.12 -20.75 -12.81
C ALA A 43 -18.01 -19.96 -12.08
N PRO A 44 -17.24 -20.59 -11.17
CA PRO A 44 -16.13 -19.91 -10.53
C PRO A 44 -15.20 -19.40 -11.62
N THR A 45 -15.09 -18.07 -11.71
CA THR A 45 -14.11 -17.40 -12.54
C THR A 45 -12.75 -17.97 -12.16
N GLN A 46 -12.07 -18.62 -13.10
CA GLN A 46 -10.71 -19.09 -12.90
C GLN A 46 -9.86 -17.90 -12.42
N PRO A 47 -9.00 -18.09 -11.40
CA PRO A 47 -7.98 -17.09 -11.08
C PRO A 47 -7.20 -16.79 -12.37
N GLY A 48 -7.04 -15.51 -12.70
CA GLY A 48 -6.18 -15.09 -13.80
C GLY A 48 -4.75 -15.63 -13.63
N PRO A 49 -3.96 -15.69 -14.71
CA PRO A 49 -2.60 -16.21 -14.65
C PRO A 49 -1.80 -15.41 -13.61
N VAL A 50 -1.29 -16.12 -12.60
CA VAL A 50 -0.26 -15.61 -11.69
C VAL A 50 0.94 -15.21 -12.55
N HIS A 51 1.26 -13.92 -12.63
CA HIS A 51 2.53 -13.52 -13.23
C HIS A 51 3.62 -13.91 -12.23
N GLU A 52 4.42 -14.90 -12.59
CA GLU A 52 5.62 -15.23 -11.83
C GLU A 52 6.59 -14.03 -11.89
N LEU A 53 7.19 -13.67 -10.75
CA LEU A 53 8.17 -12.58 -10.62
C LEU A 53 9.36 -12.70 -11.60
N THR A 54 9.59 -13.92 -12.12
CA THR A 54 10.55 -14.25 -13.18
C THR A 54 10.26 -13.57 -14.52
N ALA A 55 8.99 -13.30 -14.83
CA ALA A 55 8.60 -12.59 -16.06
C ALA A 55 8.57 -11.06 -15.89
N ALA A 56 8.72 -10.55 -14.66
CA ALA A 56 8.72 -9.12 -14.39
C ALA A 56 9.97 -8.41 -14.96
N PRO A 57 9.86 -7.14 -15.37
CA PRO A 57 11.01 -6.34 -15.78
C PRO A 57 12.01 -6.13 -14.63
N ASP A 58 13.23 -5.74 -14.96
CA ASP A 58 14.26 -5.45 -13.96
C ASP A 58 14.05 -4.09 -13.29
N PRO A 59 13.85 -4.00 -11.96
CA PRO A 59 13.55 -2.73 -11.29
C PRO A 59 14.66 -1.68 -11.48
N CYS A 60 15.92 -2.10 -11.62
CA CYS A 60 17.04 -1.18 -11.82
C CYS A 60 17.01 -0.45 -13.17
N THR A 61 16.20 -0.90 -14.14
CA THR A 61 16.09 -0.27 -15.45
C THR A 61 14.83 0.57 -15.61
N LEU A 62 13.94 0.60 -14.62
CA LEU A 62 12.63 1.26 -14.73
C LEU A 62 12.64 2.75 -14.40
N LEU A 63 13.67 3.24 -13.71
CA LEU A 63 13.81 4.65 -13.36
C LEU A 63 15.07 5.24 -13.96
N THR A 64 14.92 6.44 -14.50
CA THR A 64 16.00 7.23 -15.07
C THR A 64 16.54 8.23 -14.04
N PRO A 65 17.80 8.67 -14.17
CA PRO A 65 18.35 9.72 -13.30
C PRO A 65 17.51 11.00 -13.26
N ALA A 66 16.86 11.36 -14.38
CA ALA A 66 16.00 12.55 -14.46
C ALA A 66 14.73 12.42 -13.59
N GLN A 67 14.16 11.22 -13.50
CA GLN A 67 12.99 10.94 -12.66
C GLN A 67 13.35 10.95 -11.17
N LEU A 68 14.57 10.51 -10.82
CA LEU A 68 15.06 10.41 -9.45
C LEU A 68 15.57 11.74 -8.86
N ALA A 69 15.97 12.68 -9.73
CA ALA A 69 16.58 13.96 -9.33
C ALA A 69 15.78 14.77 -8.28
N PRO A 70 14.43 14.80 -8.29
CA PRO A 70 13.66 15.54 -7.29
C PRO A 70 13.86 15.03 -5.85
N VAL A 71 14.11 13.73 -5.66
CA VAL A 71 14.34 13.12 -4.34
C VAL A 71 15.83 13.07 -4.01
N LEU A 72 16.66 12.67 -4.98
CA LEU A 72 18.09 12.48 -4.76
C LEU A 72 18.89 13.80 -4.69
N GLY A 73 18.38 14.88 -5.28
CA GLY A 73 19.10 16.15 -5.34
C GLY A 73 20.44 16.01 -6.04
N THR A 74 21.54 16.20 -5.31
CA THR A 74 22.92 16.03 -5.81
C THR A 74 23.50 14.64 -5.55
N THR A 75 22.80 13.78 -4.81
CA THR A 75 23.25 12.43 -4.51
C THR A 75 23.26 11.58 -5.79
N PRO A 76 24.29 10.75 -6.03
CA PRO A 76 24.37 9.92 -7.24
C PRO A 76 23.16 9.00 -7.41
N ALA A 77 22.65 8.94 -8.64
CA ALA A 77 21.56 8.05 -9.04
C ALA A 77 22.09 6.71 -9.59
N GLU A 78 23.17 6.17 -9.03
CA GLU A 78 23.71 4.88 -9.47
C GLU A 78 22.85 3.74 -8.90
N PRO A 79 22.26 2.88 -9.76
CA PRO A 79 21.40 1.79 -9.30
C PRO A 79 22.21 0.74 -8.54
N THR A 80 21.76 0.41 -7.35
CA THR A 80 22.27 -0.72 -6.55
C THR A 80 21.19 -1.79 -6.46
N PRO A 81 21.36 -2.94 -7.14
CA PRO A 81 20.43 -4.06 -7.01
C PRO A 81 20.32 -4.53 -5.56
N GLN A 82 19.11 -4.79 -5.11
CA GLN A 82 18.81 -5.33 -3.80
C GLN A 82 18.09 -6.67 -3.99
N THR A 83 18.70 -7.74 -3.50
CA THR A 83 18.14 -9.09 -3.57
C THR A 83 17.87 -9.61 -2.17
N GLY A 84 16.63 -10.05 -1.91
CA GLY A 84 16.20 -10.62 -0.63
C GLY A 84 14.90 -11.40 -0.79
N ASP A 85 14.60 -12.28 0.17
CA ASP A 85 13.36 -13.06 0.39
C ASP A 85 12.22 -12.88 -0.64
N GLY A 86 12.38 -13.40 -1.86
CA GLY A 86 11.30 -13.39 -2.87
C GLY A 86 10.94 -12.02 -3.44
N GLN A 87 11.76 -10.98 -3.21
CA GLN A 87 11.57 -9.65 -3.78
C GLN A 87 12.65 -9.34 -4.83
N ARG A 88 12.28 -8.55 -5.84
CA ARG A 88 13.22 -7.89 -6.75
C ARG A 88 13.20 -6.41 -6.47
N ALA A 89 14.33 -5.84 -6.08
CA ALA A 89 14.40 -4.43 -5.74
C ALA A 89 15.65 -3.75 -6.29
N CYS A 90 15.56 -2.43 -6.44
CA CYS A 90 16.69 -1.58 -6.75
C CYS A 90 16.65 -0.34 -5.85
N ALA A 91 17.82 0.11 -5.42
CA ALA A 91 17.97 1.33 -4.64
C ALA A 91 18.87 2.33 -5.36
N TRP A 92 18.59 3.61 -5.16
CA TRP A 92 19.39 4.74 -5.63
C TRP A 92 19.60 5.71 -4.47
N GLY A 93 20.72 6.42 -4.48
CA GLY A 93 21.07 7.37 -3.44
C GLY A 93 21.89 6.78 -2.29
N ASP A 94 21.93 7.52 -1.18
CA ASP A 94 22.67 7.14 0.03
C ASP A 94 21.82 6.33 1.03
N GLY A 95 20.48 6.39 0.87
CA GLY A 95 19.52 5.66 1.71
C GLY A 95 19.35 6.22 3.13
N GLU A 96 20.07 7.28 3.50
CA GLU A 96 20.03 7.89 4.84
C GLU A 96 19.33 9.25 4.81
N PHE A 97 19.72 10.12 3.87
CA PHE A 97 19.18 11.47 3.72
C PHE A 97 18.55 11.71 2.37
N HIS A 98 18.93 10.93 1.36
CA HIS A 98 18.42 10.99 0.00
C HIS A 98 18.45 9.58 -0.59
N GLY A 99 17.26 8.98 -0.78
CA GLY A 99 17.17 7.64 -1.30
C GLY A 99 15.84 7.36 -1.99
N VAL A 100 15.90 6.54 -3.02
CA VAL A 100 14.73 5.94 -3.68
C VAL A 100 14.95 4.44 -3.72
N GLN A 101 13.93 3.67 -3.40
CA GLN A 101 13.91 2.23 -3.59
C GLN A 101 12.66 1.85 -4.38
N LEU A 102 12.83 1.08 -5.45
CA LEU A 102 11.75 0.46 -6.20
C LEU A 102 11.79 -1.04 -5.94
N SER A 103 10.68 -1.62 -5.51
CA SER A 103 10.57 -3.06 -5.24
C SER A 103 9.35 -3.67 -5.90
N MET A 104 9.50 -4.92 -6.32
CA MET A 104 8.44 -5.77 -6.84
C MET A 104 8.38 -7.05 -6.00
N THR A 105 7.19 -7.39 -5.53
CA THR A 105 6.89 -8.61 -4.79
C THR A 105 5.64 -9.26 -5.36
N GLU A 106 5.40 -10.51 -4.98
CA GLU A 106 4.08 -11.10 -5.16
C GLU A 106 3.02 -10.25 -4.46
N GLU A 107 1.81 -10.22 -5.02
CA GLU A 107 0.71 -9.46 -4.45
C GLU A 107 0.34 -9.96 -3.05
N GLY A 108 0.17 -9.01 -2.13
CA GLY A 108 -0.31 -9.24 -0.77
C GLY A 108 -1.48 -8.31 -0.45
N PRO A 109 -2.04 -8.38 0.77
CA PRO A 109 -3.05 -7.42 1.18
C PRO A 109 -2.44 -6.01 1.31
N ALA A 110 -2.81 -5.10 0.40
CA ALA A 110 -2.46 -3.68 0.49
C ALA A 110 -3.16 -3.05 1.70
N GLN A 111 -2.39 -2.34 2.53
CA GLN A 111 -2.90 -1.60 3.68
C GLN A 111 -2.35 -0.19 3.64
N GLY A 112 -3.20 0.81 3.87
CA GLY A 112 -2.77 2.20 3.88
C GLY A 112 -3.85 3.17 3.47
N ARG A 113 -3.44 4.42 3.27
CA ARG A 113 -4.31 5.49 2.76
C ARG A 113 -4.33 5.43 1.23
N ALA A 114 -5.50 5.48 0.61
CA ALA A 114 -5.62 5.54 -0.84
C ALA A 114 -4.91 6.78 -1.44
N VAL A 115 -4.32 6.60 -2.61
CA VAL A 115 -3.67 7.65 -3.42
C VAL A 115 -3.82 7.35 -4.91
N ASP A 116 -3.80 8.38 -5.74
CA ASP A 116 -3.75 8.24 -7.20
C ASP A 116 -2.29 8.15 -7.68
N VAL A 117 -1.99 7.17 -8.53
CA VAL A 117 -0.67 6.96 -9.14
C VAL A 117 -0.84 6.96 -10.66
N GLY A 118 -0.87 8.16 -11.24
CA GLY A 118 -1.06 8.35 -12.68
C GLY A 118 -2.40 7.80 -13.20
N GLY A 119 -3.48 8.02 -12.45
CA GLY A 119 -4.80 7.48 -12.77
C GLY A 119 -5.04 6.04 -12.30
N ARG A 120 -4.06 5.40 -11.63
CA ARG A 120 -4.20 4.07 -11.03
C ARG A 120 -4.47 4.16 -9.53
N PRO A 121 -5.30 3.26 -8.98
CA PRO A 121 -5.49 3.16 -7.54
C PRO A 121 -4.20 2.64 -6.90
N GLY A 122 -3.62 3.44 -6.00
CA GLY A 122 -2.49 3.05 -5.16
C GLY A 122 -2.79 3.26 -3.68
N VAL A 123 -1.85 2.85 -2.83
CA VAL A 123 -1.89 3.09 -1.39
C VAL A 123 -0.58 3.67 -0.90
N VAL A 124 -0.66 4.55 0.10
CA VAL A 124 0.47 4.96 0.93
C VAL A 124 0.53 4.02 2.12
N GLU A 125 1.50 3.10 2.09
CA GLU A 125 1.71 2.08 3.13
C GLU A 125 2.38 2.67 4.37
N GLN A 126 3.31 3.60 4.15
CA GLN A 126 4.07 4.24 5.21
C GLN A 126 4.33 5.70 4.87
N GLN A 127 4.19 6.58 5.86
CA GLN A 127 4.51 8.00 5.72
C GLN A 127 4.93 8.56 7.06
N ASP A 128 6.15 9.09 7.10
CA ASP A 128 6.74 9.79 8.23
C ASP A 128 7.40 11.10 7.74
N GLU A 129 8.04 11.86 8.64
CA GLU A 129 8.64 13.17 8.31
C GLU A 129 9.68 13.09 7.17
N TYR A 130 10.40 11.99 7.06
CA TYR A 130 11.54 11.84 6.14
C TYR A 130 11.34 10.75 5.08
N MET A 131 10.20 10.07 5.07
CA MET A 131 10.01 8.93 4.18
C MET A 131 8.55 8.76 3.79
N CYS A 132 8.33 8.33 2.54
CA CYS A 132 7.04 7.86 2.07
C CYS A 132 7.19 6.61 1.20
N GLN A 133 6.32 5.63 1.44
CA GLN A 133 6.22 4.42 0.65
C GLN A 133 4.84 4.32 -0.01
N VAL A 134 4.82 4.23 -1.33
CA VAL A 134 3.62 4.11 -2.16
C VAL A 134 3.65 2.77 -2.87
N GLN A 135 2.50 2.10 -2.97
CA GLN A 135 2.35 0.81 -3.63
C GLN A 135 1.16 0.81 -4.59
N VAL A 136 1.33 0.12 -5.71
CA VAL A 136 0.29 -0.20 -6.69
C VAL A 136 0.31 -1.71 -6.94
N HIS A 137 -0.86 -2.30 -7.10
CA HIS A 137 -0.99 -3.69 -7.56
C HIS A 137 -1.26 -3.72 -9.06
N THR A 138 -0.49 -4.52 -9.78
CA THR A 138 -0.66 -4.72 -11.22
C THR A 138 -0.25 -6.12 -11.62
N GLY A 139 -1.10 -6.79 -12.41
CA GLY A 139 -0.78 -8.10 -12.98
C GLY A 139 -0.49 -9.22 -11.97
N GLY A 140 -0.93 -9.12 -10.71
CA GLY A 140 -0.59 -10.08 -9.63
C GLY A 140 0.73 -9.80 -8.92
N LEU A 141 1.33 -8.63 -9.16
CA LEU A 141 2.50 -8.12 -8.45
C LEU A 141 2.13 -6.87 -7.65
N ALA A 142 2.76 -6.72 -6.48
CA ALA A 142 2.82 -5.46 -5.78
C ALA A 142 4.11 -4.72 -6.17
N VAL A 143 3.97 -3.50 -6.68
CA VAL A 143 5.07 -2.63 -7.07
C VAL A 143 5.05 -1.43 -6.15
N SER A 144 6.15 -1.18 -5.45
CA SER A 144 6.24 -0.08 -4.48
C SER A 144 7.49 0.77 -4.67
N THR A 145 7.31 2.07 -4.48
CA THR A 145 8.41 3.03 -4.40
C THR A 145 8.49 3.61 -3.00
N ARG A 146 9.66 3.57 -2.39
CA ARG A 146 10.00 4.24 -1.14
C ARG A 146 10.95 5.39 -1.42
N ALA A 147 10.55 6.61 -1.08
CA ALA A 147 11.38 7.81 -1.14
C ALA A 147 11.79 8.25 0.27
N ILE A 148 13.06 8.62 0.45
CA ILE A 148 13.64 9.15 1.69
C ILE A 148 14.29 10.50 1.37
N ALA A 149 13.91 11.56 2.10
CA ALA A 149 14.55 12.87 1.99
C ALA A 149 14.54 13.64 3.32
N SER A 150 15.60 14.40 3.59
CA SER A 150 15.77 15.19 4.83
C SER A 150 14.95 16.50 4.90
N GLY A 151 14.03 16.78 3.96
CA GLY A 151 13.28 18.05 3.96
C GLY A 151 12.16 18.22 2.93
N GLY A 152 11.23 17.26 2.81
CA GLY A 152 10.20 17.30 1.77
C GLY A 152 8.76 17.10 2.27
N ALA A 153 7.95 18.16 2.32
CA ALA A 153 6.50 18.06 2.53
C ALA A 153 5.77 17.29 1.41
N GLU A 154 6.45 17.04 0.29
CA GLU A 154 5.89 16.45 -0.93
C GLU A 154 6.46 15.06 -1.25
N LEU A 155 7.10 14.39 -0.28
CA LEU A 155 7.73 13.09 -0.48
C LEU A 155 6.79 12.04 -1.07
N CYS A 156 5.54 11.96 -0.60
CA CYS A 156 4.58 11.02 -1.17
C CYS A 156 4.17 11.35 -2.61
N ARG A 157 4.14 12.64 -2.97
CA ARG A 157 3.89 13.05 -4.36
C ARG A 157 5.05 12.59 -5.25
N HIS A 158 6.29 12.77 -4.79
CA HIS A 158 7.47 12.31 -5.52
C HIS A 158 7.49 10.79 -5.68
N ALA A 159 7.28 10.04 -4.60
CA ALA A 159 7.20 8.59 -4.64
C ALA A 159 6.09 8.08 -5.59
N ALA A 160 4.92 8.73 -5.61
CA ALA A 160 3.84 8.41 -6.54
C ALA A 160 4.23 8.71 -8.00
N THR A 161 4.87 9.85 -8.28
CA THR A 161 5.35 10.20 -9.63
C THR A 161 6.43 9.23 -10.13
N GLU A 162 7.36 8.83 -9.26
CA GLU A 162 8.38 7.84 -9.58
C GLU A 162 7.75 6.47 -9.84
N LEU A 163 6.80 6.05 -9.00
CA LEU A 163 6.08 4.80 -9.21
C LEU A 163 5.29 4.81 -10.54
N ASP A 164 4.59 5.90 -10.83
CA ASP A 164 3.88 6.08 -12.10
C ASP A 164 4.81 5.90 -13.31
N ALA A 165 5.96 6.56 -13.29
CA ALA A 165 6.98 6.48 -14.33
C ALA A 165 7.58 5.07 -14.49
N ALA A 166 7.82 4.37 -13.39
CA ALA A 166 8.32 2.99 -13.43
C ALA A 166 7.31 2.04 -14.07
N LEU A 167 6.02 2.19 -13.72
CA LEU A 167 4.96 1.37 -14.29
C LEU A 167 4.72 1.69 -15.79
N ASP A 168 4.79 2.97 -16.20
CA ASP A 168 4.71 3.37 -17.62
C ASP A 168 5.87 2.77 -18.44
N THR A 169 7.10 2.83 -17.90
CA THR A 169 8.30 2.23 -18.53
C THR A 169 8.18 0.71 -18.66
N ALA A 170 7.51 0.06 -17.69
CA ALA A 170 7.22 -1.37 -17.72
C ALA A 170 6.08 -1.75 -18.69
N GLY A 171 5.30 -0.78 -19.17
CA GLY A 171 4.14 -1.02 -20.03
C GLY A 171 2.91 -1.55 -19.29
N TRP A 172 2.73 -1.14 -18.03
CA TRP A 172 1.62 -1.55 -17.15
C TRP A 172 0.57 -0.46 -16.95
#